data_AF-A0A8X7WP07-F1
#
_entry.id   AF-A0A8X7WP07-F1
#
_cell.length_a   1.000
_cell.length_b   1.000
_cell.length_c   1.000
_cell.angle_alpha   90.00
_cell.angle_beta   90.00
_cell.angle_gamma   90.00
#
_symmetry.space_group_name_H-M   'P 1'
#
loop_
_entity.id
_entity.type
_entity.pdbx_description
1 polymer ?
#
loop_
_entity_poly.entity_id
_entity_poly.type
_entity_poly.pdbx_seq_one_letter_code
_entity_poly.pdbx_strand_id
1 'polypeptide(L)'
;MPPTDAEFDPKVLAQSATGDYTFANVDNLEHCAKYLNQTMVTFGFPASLDLFSNDPVSISRTCNCMYSLLQQRQRDLEFRESANEQRQRQQSDIARLEAKVERLDAQLQHKDREIATITRTEAKNTAALKSQIEKLQQERDEFQRMVIGNQQVKAQQIHEMKKKEKDYIKLQERLNQVLMEKKKESKSGMEIMNLLQRGTWNGKKTDTDFYKRYSIFTLNLSMLTCSSFISKVLCLVMLQTDMRDFLNAPNGSANPSLAGNEKREADPSQSPLGGKTESIMCKHLPKSEQRKGIHSSIDS
;
A
#
# COMPACT_ATOMS: atom_id res chain seq x y z
N MET A 1 57.02 21.00 -24.02
CA MET A 1 57.20 19.82 -24.90
C MET A 1 57.41 18.61 -23.99
N PRO A 2 56.64 17.53 -24.14
CA PRO A 2 56.76 16.35 -23.29
C PRO A 2 57.92 15.46 -23.78
N PRO A 3 58.55 14.66 -22.91
CA PRO A 3 59.42 13.57 -23.33
C PRO A 3 58.56 12.37 -23.76
N THR A 4 58.97 11.80 -24.88
CA THR A 4 58.34 10.72 -25.65
C THR A 4 58.31 9.41 -24.88
N ASP A 5 57.17 8.73 -24.96
CA ASP A 5 56.95 7.34 -24.54
C ASP A 5 57.95 6.39 -25.23
N ALA A 6 58.80 5.76 -24.43
CA ALA A 6 59.48 4.52 -24.81
C ALA A 6 58.71 3.37 -24.16
N GLU A 7 57.82 2.79 -24.96
CA GLU A 7 57.02 1.60 -24.67
C GLU A 7 57.97 0.42 -24.41
N PHE A 8 58.24 0.13 -23.14
CA PHE A 8 59.03 -1.01 -22.70
C PHE A 8 58.07 -2.21 -22.57
N ASP A 9 57.90 -2.95 -23.67
CA ASP A 9 56.98 -4.10 -23.73
C ASP A 9 57.52 -5.29 -22.90
N PRO A 10 56.86 -5.69 -21.79
CA PRO A 10 57.34 -6.75 -20.90
C PRO A 10 57.24 -8.16 -21.50
N LYS A 11 56.69 -8.32 -22.72
CA LYS A 11 56.43 -9.62 -23.34
C LYS A 11 57.65 -10.33 -23.96
N VAL A 12 58.81 -9.68 -24.05
CA VAL A 12 59.99 -10.28 -24.72
C VAL A 12 60.77 -11.26 -23.84
N LEU A 13 60.53 -11.34 -22.54
CA LEU A 13 61.33 -12.20 -21.62
C LEU A 13 60.65 -13.51 -21.18
N ALA A 14 59.46 -13.84 -21.69
CA ALA A 14 58.71 -15.02 -21.28
C ALA A 14 58.70 -16.17 -22.30
N GLN A 15 59.55 -16.14 -23.32
CA GLN A 15 59.67 -17.21 -24.32
C GLN A 15 61.12 -17.56 -24.60
N SER A 16 61.72 -18.37 -23.72
CA SER A 16 62.83 -19.26 -24.07
C SER A 16 63.16 -20.15 -22.88
N ALA A 17 62.27 -21.10 -22.58
CA ALA A 17 62.70 -22.35 -21.98
C ALA A 17 63.32 -23.18 -23.11
N THR A 18 64.53 -23.70 -22.87
CA THR A 18 65.31 -24.63 -23.73
C THR A 18 65.89 -24.06 -25.04
N GLY A 19 67.16 -23.66 -24.97
CA GLY A 19 68.02 -23.37 -26.11
C GLY A 19 69.40 -22.94 -25.61
N ASP A 20 70.47 -23.58 -26.08
CA ASP A 20 71.86 -23.40 -25.65
C ASP A 20 72.38 -21.97 -25.91
N TYR A 21 72.01 -21.01 -25.05
CA TYR A 21 72.54 -19.66 -25.09
C TYR A 21 73.72 -19.55 -24.11
N THR A 22 74.90 -19.92 -24.59
CA THR A 22 76.12 -19.86 -23.75
C THR A 22 76.59 -18.41 -23.67
N PHE A 23 76.33 -17.76 -22.54
CA PHE A 23 76.73 -16.37 -22.29
C PHE A 23 78.24 -16.14 -22.37
N ALA A 24 79.06 -17.12 -21.98
CA ALA A 24 80.53 -17.04 -22.02
C ALA A 24 81.13 -18.28 -22.70
N ASN A 25 82.20 -18.07 -23.47
CA ASN A 25 83.04 -19.09 -24.09
C ASN A 25 84.52 -18.72 -23.98
N VAL A 26 85.42 -19.57 -24.45
CA VAL A 26 86.88 -19.39 -24.30
C VAL A 26 87.37 -18.13 -25.02
N ASP A 27 86.75 -17.76 -26.15
CA ASP A 27 87.19 -16.64 -26.98
C ASP A 27 86.72 -15.27 -26.44
N ASN A 28 85.68 -15.24 -25.58
CA ASN A 28 85.06 -13.99 -25.11
C ASN A 28 85.12 -13.76 -23.60
N LEU A 29 85.83 -14.63 -22.87
CA LEU A 29 85.79 -14.67 -21.41
C LEU A 29 86.22 -13.35 -20.73
N GLU A 30 87.24 -12.67 -21.27
CA GLU A 30 87.68 -11.37 -20.74
C GLU A 30 86.61 -10.29 -20.91
N HIS A 31 85.90 -10.30 -22.05
CA HIS A 31 84.81 -9.35 -22.31
C HIS A 31 83.62 -9.63 -21.40
N CYS A 32 83.24 -10.89 -21.24
CA CYS A 32 82.14 -11.29 -20.34
C CYS A 32 82.45 -10.94 -18.88
N ALA A 33 83.70 -11.13 -18.42
CA ALA A 33 84.10 -10.73 -17.07
C ALA A 33 84.02 -9.21 -16.85
N LYS A 34 84.44 -8.40 -17.85
CA LYS A 34 84.30 -6.94 -17.80
C LYS A 34 82.84 -6.51 -17.78
N TYR A 35 82.00 -7.11 -18.63
CA TYR A 35 80.56 -6.86 -18.67
C TYR A 35 79.90 -7.19 -17.33
N LEU A 36 80.15 -8.38 -16.76
CA LEU A 36 79.60 -8.77 -15.47
C LEU A 36 79.97 -7.77 -14.38
N ASN A 37 81.23 -7.35 -14.31
CA ASN A 37 81.67 -6.34 -13.35
C ASN A 37 80.92 -5.02 -13.50
N GLN A 38 80.76 -4.53 -14.73
CA GLN A 38 80.01 -3.30 -14.99
C GLN A 38 78.53 -3.44 -14.59
N THR A 39 77.91 -4.57 -14.91
CA THR A 39 76.51 -4.86 -14.59
C THR A 39 76.31 -5.01 -13.08
N MET A 40 77.22 -5.69 -12.38
CA MET A 40 77.17 -5.85 -10.92
C MET A 40 77.25 -4.50 -10.22
N VAL A 41 78.17 -3.61 -10.63
CA VAL A 41 78.25 -2.24 -10.09
C VAL A 41 76.95 -1.48 -10.36
N THR A 42 76.37 -1.62 -11.56
CA THR A 42 75.11 -0.97 -11.94
C THR A 42 73.94 -1.41 -11.04
N PHE A 43 73.90 -2.69 -10.66
CA PHE A 43 72.92 -3.23 -9.72
C PHE A 43 73.29 -3.03 -8.25
N GLY A 44 74.33 -2.25 -7.95
CA GLY A 44 74.70 -1.88 -6.59
C GLY A 44 75.50 -2.93 -5.83
N PHE A 45 76.04 -3.94 -6.52
CA PHE A 45 76.94 -4.92 -5.91
C PHE A 45 78.39 -4.41 -5.90
N PRO A 46 79.14 -4.66 -4.81
CA PRO A 46 80.57 -4.39 -4.80
C PRO A 46 81.27 -5.38 -5.73
N ALA A 47 81.91 -4.91 -6.80
CA ALA A 47 82.52 -5.80 -7.79
C ALA A 47 83.88 -5.35 -8.33
N SER A 48 84.90 -6.15 -7.99
CA SER A 48 85.97 -6.54 -8.90
C SER A 48 86.01 -8.08 -8.90
N LEU A 49 85.00 -8.69 -9.52
CA LEU A 49 84.97 -10.12 -9.80
C LEU A 49 86.19 -10.44 -10.65
N ASP A 50 87.16 -11.10 -10.03
CA ASP A 50 88.43 -11.46 -10.63
C ASP A 50 88.52 -12.98 -10.70
N LEU A 51 87.92 -13.52 -11.75
CA LEU A 51 87.81 -14.97 -12.00
C LEU A 51 89.16 -15.62 -12.30
N PHE A 52 90.19 -14.82 -12.59
CA PHE A 52 91.52 -15.29 -12.98
C PHE A 52 92.58 -15.02 -11.91
N SER A 53 92.19 -14.47 -10.76
CA SER A 53 93.11 -14.18 -9.65
C SER A 53 93.64 -15.46 -9.00
N ASN A 54 94.94 -15.49 -8.74
CA ASN A 54 95.56 -16.48 -7.85
C ASN A 54 95.75 -15.93 -6.42
N ASP A 55 95.33 -14.69 -6.17
CA ASP A 55 95.42 -14.05 -4.86
C ASP A 55 94.23 -14.44 -3.96
N PRO A 56 94.45 -15.01 -2.76
CA PRO A 56 93.37 -15.40 -1.85
C PRO A 56 92.42 -14.25 -1.47
N VAL A 57 92.90 -13.01 -1.44
CA VAL A 57 92.06 -11.85 -1.07
C VAL A 57 91.08 -11.52 -2.22
N SER A 58 91.53 -11.55 -3.47
CA SER A 58 90.67 -11.38 -4.65
C SER A 58 89.67 -12.52 -4.82
N ILE A 59 90.08 -13.76 -4.54
CA ILE A 59 89.17 -14.93 -4.55
C ILE A 59 88.07 -14.75 -3.48
N SER A 60 88.45 -14.35 -2.26
CA SER A 60 87.49 -14.07 -1.17
C SER A 60 86.46 -12.99 -1.54
N ARG A 61 86.90 -11.89 -2.17
CA ARG A 61 86.00 -10.84 -2.68
C ARG A 61 85.02 -11.39 -3.72
N THR A 62 85.49 -12.22 -4.64
CA THR A 62 84.67 -12.87 -5.66
C THR A 62 83.62 -13.79 -5.02
N CYS A 63 84.01 -14.61 -4.04
CA CYS A 63 83.09 -15.46 -3.28
C CYS A 63 82.01 -14.66 -2.54
N ASN A 64 82.38 -13.57 -1.86
CA ASN A 64 81.42 -12.72 -1.15
C ASN A 64 80.43 -12.01 -2.09
N CYS A 65 80.90 -11.63 -3.29
CA CYS A 65 80.04 -11.08 -4.34
C CYS A 65 79.02 -12.12 -4.81
N MET A 66 79.48 -13.35 -5.12
CA MET A 66 78.59 -14.47 -5.47
C MET A 66 77.59 -14.81 -4.37
N TYR A 67 78.02 -14.81 -3.11
CA TYR A 67 77.14 -15.04 -1.96
C TYR A 67 76.06 -13.95 -1.84
N SER A 68 76.42 -12.69 -2.07
CA SER A 68 75.47 -11.56 -2.05
C SER A 68 74.43 -11.67 -3.17
N LEU A 69 74.83 -12.12 -4.37
CA LEU A 69 73.91 -12.41 -5.49
C LEU A 69 72.92 -13.52 -5.13
N LEU A 70 73.40 -14.61 -4.52
CA LEU A 70 72.54 -15.72 -4.08
C LEU A 70 71.57 -15.28 -2.98
N GLN A 71 72.04 -14.50 -2.01
CA GLN A 71 71.20 -14.00 -0.92
C GLN A 71 70.14 -13.02 -1.43
N GLN A 72 70.48 -12.15 -2.37
CA GLN A 72 69.49 -11.29 -3.02
C GLN A 72 68.47 -12.13 -3.78
N ARG A 73 68.91 -13.14 -4.56
CA ARG A 73 67.99 -14.02 -5.28
C ARG A 73 67.01 -14.74 -4.35
N GLN A 74 67.47 -15.20 -3.19
CA GLN A 74 66.60 -15.84 -2.21
C GLN A 74 65.54 -14.87 -1.66
N ARG A 75 65.95 -13.65 -1.27
CA ARG A 75 65.01 -12.60 -0.82
C ARG A 75 64.01 -12.20 -1.90
N ASP A 76 64.45 -12.12 -3.15
CA ASP A 76 63.57 -11.82 -4.29
C ASP A 76 62.54 -12.92 -4.52
N LEU A 77 62.93 -14.19 -4.35
CA LEU A 77 62.01 -15.32 -4.44
C LEU A 77 60.96 -15.29 -3.32
N GLU A 78 61.39 -15.09 -2.07
CA GLU A 78 60.50 -14.99 -0.91
C GLU A 78 59.53 -13.81 -1.04
N PHE A 79 60.03 -12.64 -1.46
CA PHE A 79 59.20 -11.47 -1.71
C PHE A 79 58.16 -11.74 -2.81
N ARG A 80 58.60 -12.34 -3.92
CA ARG A 80 57.73 -12.66 -5.04
C ARG A 80 56.67 -13.69 -4.67
N GLU A 81 57.01 -14.69 -3.86
CA GLU A 81 56.07 -15.69 -3.36
C GLU A 81 55.01 -15.05 -2.44
N SER A 82 55.43 -14.26 -1.46
CA SER A 82 54.52 -13.52 -0.56
C SER A 82 53.58 -12.57 -1.32
N ALA A 83 54.11 -11.82 -2.29
CA ALA A 83 53.30 -10.96 -3.16
C ALA A 83 52.31 -11.77 -3.99
N ASN A 84 52.70 -12.94 -4.49
CA ASN A 84 51.85 -13.83 -5.27
C ASN A 84 50.72 -14.44 -4.44
N GLU A 85 51.00 -14.87 -3.21
CA GLU A 85 49.98 -15.33 -2.27
C GLU A 85 48.97 -14.23 -1.96
N GLN A 86 49.44 -13.02 -1.66
CA GLN A 86 48.56 -11.90 -1.37
C GLN A 86 47.67 -11.55 -2.56
N ARG A 87 48.23 -11.58 -3.77
CA ARG A 87 47.48 -11.39 -5.02
C ARG A 87 46.42 -12.48 -5.19
N GLN A 88 46.73 -13.74 -4.92
CA GLN A 88 45.76 -14.84 -5.00
C GLN A 88 44.61 -14.67 -3.98
N ARG A 89 44.92 -14.29 -2.73
CA ARG A 89 43.89 -13.98 -1.72
C ARG A 89 42.97 -12.87 -2.18
N GLN A 90 43.53 -11.76 -2.67
CA GLN A 90 42.76 -10.63 -3.19
C GLN A 90 41.90 -11.02 -4.40
N GLN A 91 42.41 -11.85 -5.31
CA GLN A 91 41.63 -12.36 -6.44
C GLN A 91 40.44 -13.19 -5.98
N SER A 92 40.61 -14.02 -4.95
CA SER A 92 39.50 -14.76 -4.35
C SER A 92 38.47 -13.84 -3.69
N ASP A 93 38.92 -12.78 -3.01
CA ASP A 93 38.03 -11.79 -2.39
C ASP A 93 37.24 -11.01 -3.42
N ILE A 94 37.88 -10.61 -4.52
CA ILE A 94 37.23 -9.95 -5.66
C ILE A 94 36.12 -10.86 -6.23
N ALA A 95 36.44 -12.11 -6.58
CA ALA A 95 35.46 -13.04 -7.13
C ALA A 95 34.25 -13.25 -6.19
N ARG A 96 34.51 -13.33 -4.88
CA ARG A 96 33.45 -13.44 -3.86
C ARG A 96 32.58 -12.18 -3.80
N LEU A 97 33.19 -10.99 -3.89
CA LEU A 97 32.46 -9.72 -3.87
C LEU A 97 31.66 -9.51 -5.17
N GLU A 98 32.22 -9.87 -6.33
CA GLU A 98 31.53 -9.83 -7.62
C GLU A 98 30.27 -10.70 -7.59
N ALA A 99 30.37 -11.96 -7.13
CA ALA A 99 29.21 -12.83 -6.99
C ALA A 99 28.15 -12.28 -6.02
N LYS A 100 28.57 -11.56 -4.97
CA LYS A 100 27.64 -10.89 -4.04
C LYS A 100 26.94 -9.70 -4.70
N VAL A 101 27.65 -8.92 -5.50
CA VAL A 101 27.08 -7.80 -6.27
C VAL A 101 26.02 -8.32 -7.25
N GLU A 102 26.33 -9.34 -8.05
CA GLU A 102 25.37 -9.94 -8.98
C GLU A 102 24.09 -10.42 -8.28
N ARG A 103 24.24 -11.07 -7.11
CA ARG A 103 23.10 -11.53 -6.31
C ARG A 103 22.26 -10.36 -5.76
N LEU A 104 22.90 -9.26 -5.36
CA LEU A 104 22.20 -8.08 -4.85
C LEU A 104 21.48 -7.34 -5.98
N ASP A 105 22.10 -7.23 -7.16
CA ASP A 105 21.49 -6.64 -8.34
C ASP A 105 20.26 -7.43 -8.79
N ALA A 106 20.33 -8.76 -8.79
CA ALA A 106 19.17 -9.61 -9.07
C ALA A 106 18.01 -9.37 -8.07
N GLN A 107 18.32 -9.17 -6.79
CA GLN A 107 17.33 -8.85 -5.76
C GLN A 107 16.73 -7.45 -5.96
N LEU A 108 17.54 -6.45 -6.30
CA LEU A 108 17.06 -5.10 -6.61
C LEU A 108 16.10 -5.13 -7.80
N GLN A 109 16.49 -5.78 -8.90
CA GLN A 109 15.61 -5.92 -10.07
C GLN A 109 14.31 -6.68 -9.75
N HIS A 110 14.35 -7.65 -8.83
CA HIS A 110 13.14 -8.33 -8.38
C HIS A 110 12.23 -7.39 -7.59
N LYS A 111 12.81 -6.65 -6.63
CA LYS A 111 12.07 -5.68 -5.80
C LYS A 111 11.48 -4.55 -6.64
N ASP A 112 12.18 -4.07 -7.65
CA ASP A 112 11.65 -3.06 -8.58
C ASP A 112 10.43 -3.57 -9.36
N ARG A 113 10.43 -4.84 -9.77
CA ARG A 113 9.27 -5.47 -10.41
C ARG A 113 8.09 -5.64 -9.45
N GLU A 114 8.37 -6.02 -8.19
CA GLU A 114 7.35 -6.10 -7.14
C GLU A 114 6.72 -4.73 -6.88
N ILE A 115 7.54 -3.68 -6.70
CA ILE A 115 7.08 -2.30 -6.52
C ILE A 115 6.20 -1.88 -7.70
N ALA A 116 6.66 -2.08 -8.94
CA ALA A 116 5.87 -1.73 -10.13
C ALA A 116 4.52 -2.47 -10.18
N THR A 117 4.45 -3.70 -9.69
CA THR A 117 3.22 -4.49 -9.63
C THR A 117 2.27 -3.97 -8.54
N ILE A 118 2.80 -3.68 -7.35
CA ILE A 118 2.05 -3.11 -6.24
C ILE A 118 1.48 -1.74 -6.64
N THR A 119 2.30 -0.85 -7.19
CA THR A 119 1.87 0.49 -7.61
C THR A 119 0.75 0.44 -8.66
N ARG A 120 0.83 -0.47 -9.64
CA ARG A 120 -0.27 -0.64 -10.63
C ARG A 120 -1.55 -1.13 -9.97
N THR A 121 -1.43 -2.07 -9.03
CA THR A 121 -2.59 -2.63 -8.30
C THR A 121 -3.23 -1.57 -7.41
N GLU A 122 -2.43 -0.79 -6.70
CA GLU A 122 -2.86 0.33 -5.87
C GLU A 122 -3.57 1.41 -6.70
N ALA A 123 -3.01 1.79 -7.86
CA ALA A 123 -3.63 2.75 -8.76
C ALA A 123 -5.01 2.27 -9.26
N LYS A 124 -5.11 0.98 -9.64
CA LYS A 124 -6.38 0.36 -10.05
C LYS A 124 -7.40 0.38 -8.91
N ASN A 125 -7.00 -0.02 -7.71
CA ASN A 125 -7.88 -0.05 -6.53
C ASN A 125 -8.34 1.37 -6.15
N THR A 126 -7.43 2.34 -6.21
CA THR A 126 -7.75 3.76 -5.95
C THR A 126 -8.78 4.28 -6.94
N ALA A 127 -8.65 3.96 -8.23
CA ALA A 127 -9.63 4.35 -9.24
C ALA A 127 -10.99 3.69 -9.00
N ALA A 128 -11.01 2.41 -8.63
CA ALA A 128 -12.25 1.69 -8.30
C ALA A 128 -12.96 2.29 -7.09
N LEU A 129 -12.22 2.61 -6.02
CA LEU A 129 -12.76 3.27 -4.83
C LEU A 129 -13.30 4.67 -5.14
N LYS A 130 -12.59 5.46 -5.96
CA LYS A 130 -13.09 6.77 -6.41
C LYS A 130 -14.43 6.65 -7.16
N SER A 131 -14.54 5.69 -8.08
CA SER A 131 -15.79 5.45 -8.79
C SER A 131 -16.92 5.02 -7.84
N GLN A 132 -16.63 4.22 -6.82
CA GLN A 132 -17.62 3.83 -5.82
C GLN A 132 -18.07 5.03 -4.95
N ILE A 133 -17.14 5.90 -4.56
CA ILE A 133 -17.44 7.14 -3.83
C ILE A 133 -18.36 8.03 -4.66
N GLU A 134 -18.08 8.21 -5.95
CA GLU A 134 -18.92 9.01 -6.86
C GLU A 134 -20.34 8.46 -6.98
N LYS A 135 -20.48 7.12 -7.10
CA LYS A 135 -21.81 6.46 -7.13
C LYS A 135 -22.59 6.71 -5.84
N LEU A 136 -21.96 6.50 -4.69
CA LEU A 136 -22.60 6.75 -3.39
C LEU A 136 -22.98 8.23 -3.21
N GLN A 137 -22.15 9.15 -3.71
CA GLN A 137 -22.45 10.58 -3.69
C GLN A 137 -23.69 10.89 -4.54
N GLN A 138 -23.81 10.30 -5.73
CA GLN A 138 -24.96 10.45 -6.63
C GLN A 138 -26.24 9.90 -6.00
N GLU A 139 -26.20 8.69 -5.45
CA GLU A 139 -27.34 8.07 -4.76
C GLU A 139 -27.79 8.95 -3.59
N ARG A 140 -26.85 9.43 -2.76
CA ARG A 140 -27.14 10.35 -1.66
C ARG A 140 -27.79 11.65 -2.14
N ASP A 141 -27.34 12.22 -3.25
CA ASP A 141 -27.93 13.45 -3.82
C ASP A 141 -29.35 13.19 -4.38
N GLU A 142 -29.60 12.03 -4.97
CA GLU A 142 -30.93 11.60 -5.41
C GLU A 142 -31.89 11.39 -4.25
N PHE A 143 -31.46 10.69 -3.20
CA PHE A 143 -32.24 10.54 -1.98
C PHE A 143 -32.56 11.89 -1.35
N GLN A 144 -31.59 12.81 -1.31
CA GLN A 144 -31.81 14.15 -0.76
C GLN A 144 -32.86 14.93 -1.59
N ARG A 145 -32.80 14.88 -2.93
CA ARG A 145 -33.83 15.46 -3.80
C ARG A 145 -35.22 14.86 -3.55
N MET A 146 -35.29 13.54 -3.40
CA MET A 146 -36.53 12.83 -3.14
C MET A 146 -37.14 13.21 -1.77
N VAL A 147 -36.31 13.33 -0.73
CA VAL A 147 -36.74 13.75 0.61
C VAL A 147 -37.33 15.16 0.57
N ILE A 148 -36.66 16.11 -0.09
CA ILE A 148 -37.16 17.48 -0.25
C ILE A 148 -38.50 17.48 -1.00
N GLY A 149 -38.60 16.74 -2.11
CA GLY A 149 -39.85 16.60 -2.87
C GLY A 149 -40.99 16.00 -2.02
N ASN A 150 -40.71 14.97 -1.22
CA ASN A 150 -41.69 14.35 -0.33
C ASN A 150 -42.17 15.32 0.75
N GLN A 151 -41.26 16.12 1.32
CA GLN A 151 -41.61 17.16 2.30
C GLN A 151 -42.52 18.23 1.68
N GLN A 152 -42.24 18.66 0.44
CA GLN A 152 -43.08 19.60 -0.28
C GLN A 152 -44.49 19.05 -0.55
N VAL A 153 -44.60 17.79 -1.01
CA VAL A 153 -45.89 17.13 -1.23
C VAL A 153 -46.68 17.01 0.08
N LYS A 154 -46.02 16.64 1.19
CA LYS A 154 -46.68 16.61 2.51
C LYS A 154 -47.20 17.97 2.92
N ALA A 155 -46.42 19.04 2.74
CA ALA A 155 -46.85 20.39 3.04
C ALA A 155 -48.08 20.79 2.21
N GLN A 156 -48.09 20.46 0.91
CA GLN A 156 -49.22 20.70 0.01
C GLN A 156 -50.48 19.94 0.46
N GLN A 157 -50.35 18.65 0.78
CA GLN A 157 -51.45 17.81 1.26
C GLN A 157 -52.05 18.35 2.57
N ILE A 158 -51.21 18.80 3.51
CA ILE A 158 -51.66 19.43 4.75
C ILE A 158 -52.48 20.69 4.46
N HIS A 159 -52.02 21.53 3.52
CA HIS A 159 -52.74 22.74 3.15
C HIS A 159 -54.11 22.42 2.53
N GLU A 160 -54.17 21.45 1.61
CA GLU A 160 -55.44 21.02 0.99
C GLU A 160 -56.41 20.40 2.01
N MET A 161 -55.89 19.60 2.95
CA MET A 161 -56.70 19.04 4.05
C MET A 161 -57.29 20.15 4.92
N LYS A 162 -56.49 21.13 5.33
CA LYS A 162 -56.98 22.29 6.11
C LYS A 162 -58.01 23.11 5.36
N LYS A 163 -57.89 23.24 4.03
CA LYS A 163 -58.90 23.91 3.20
C LYS A 163 -60.22 23.14 3.21
N LYS A 164 -60.18 21.82 2.97
CA LYS A 164 -61.37 20.96 3.01
C LYS A 164 -62.02 20.94 4.38
N GLU A 165 -61.24 20.94 5.45
CA GLU A 165 -61.73 21.00 6.83
C GLU A 165 -62.50 22.30 7.09
N LYS A 166 -61.98 23.45 6.63
CA LYS A 166 -62.71 24.73 6.70
C LYS A 166 -64.02 24.71 5.90
N ASP A 167 -64.02 24.11 4.71
CA ASP A 167 -65.23 23.99 3.89
C ASP A 167 -66.26 23.04 4.51
N TYR A 168 -65.80 21.97 5.17
CA TYR A 168 -66.65 21.06 5.93
C TYR A 168 -67.31 21.75 7.13
N ILE A 169 -66.55 22.54 7.90
CA ILE A 169 -67.10 23.34 9.01
C ILE A 169 -68.21 24.28 8.51
N LYS A 170 -67.98 25.01 7.41
CA LYS A 170 -69.00 25.88 6.80
C LYS A 170 -70.25 25.10 6.35
N LEU A 171 -70.08 23.91 5.77
CA LEU A 171 -71.21 23.09 5.35
C LEU A 171 -71.99 22.55 6.55
N GLN A 172 -71.29 22.14 7.61
CA GLN A 172 -71.88 21.72 8.87
C GLN A 172 -72.69 22.86 9.53
N GLU A 173 -72.17 24.10 9.51
CA GLU A 173 -72.89 25.29 9.98
C GLU A 173 -74.18 25.53 9.18
N ARG A 174 -74.12 25.47 7.83
CA ARG A 174 -75.30 25.60 6.97
C ARG A 174 -76.35 24.52 7.22
N LEU A 175 -75.91 23.26 7.39
CA LEU A 175 -76.82 22.17 7.69
C LEU A 175 -77.52 22.39 9.03
N ASN A 176 -76.76 22.79 10.07
CA ASN A 176 -77.34 23.13 11.36
C ASN A 176 -78.35 24.27 11.26
N GLN A 177 -78.06 25.28 10.44
CA GLN A 177 -78.99 26.38 10.18
C GLN A 177 -80.28 25.89 9.52
N VAL A 178 -80.20 25.08 8.46
CA VAL A 178 -81.37 24.48 7.82
C VAL A 178 -82.15 23.59 8.78
N LEU A 179 -81.48 22.82 9.65
CA LEU A 179 -82.14 22.00 10.67
C LEU A 179 -82.87 22.86 11.71
N MET A 180 -82.29 23.99 12.10
CA MET A 180 -82.92 24.94 13.03
C MET A 180 -84.10 25.67 12.38
N GLU A 181 -83.98 26.04 11.11
CA GLU A 181 -85.08 26.58 10.29
C GLU A 181 -86.21 25.56 10.14
N LYS A 182 -85.90 24.31 9.78
CA LYS A 182 -86.83 23.17 9.79
C LYS A 182 -87.50 22.96 11.15
N LYS A 183 -86.78 23.15 12.26
CA LYS A 183 -87.34 23.02 13.61
C LYS A 183 -88.26 24.20 13.96
N LYS A 184 -87.99 25.38 13.42
CA LYS A 184 -88.83 26.59 13.56
C LYS A 184 -90.08 26.50 12.67
N GLU A 185 -89.92 26.04 11.44
CA GLU A 185 -91.00 25.63 10.54
C GLU A 185 -91.78 24.45 11.10
N SER A 186 -91.17 23.51 11.82
CA SER A 186 -91.86 22.41 12.50
C SER A 186 -92.63 22.87 13.73
N LYS A 187 -92.26 23.98 14.38
CA LYS A 187 -93.10 24.63 15.41
C LYS A 187 -94.32 25.31 14.80
N SER A 188 -94.20 25.86 13.58
CA SER A 188 -95.33 26.40 12.80
C SER A 188 -96.15 25.28 12.12
N GLY A 189 -95.51 24.19 11.74
CA GLY A 189 -96.11 23.01 11.12
C GLY A 189 -96.74 22.04 12.13
N MET A 190 -96.44 22.17 13.43
CA MET A 190 -97.12 21.43 14.50
C MET A 190 -98.62 21.80 14.57
N GLU A 191 -99.00 23.03 14.20
CA GLU A 191 -100.40 23.43 14.05
C GLU A 191 -101.07 22.82 12.81
N ILE A 192 -100.29 22.54 11.75
CA ILE A 192 -100.79 21.94 10.50
C ILE A 192 -100.83 20.40 10.58
N MET A 193 -99.94 19.79 11.37
CA MET A 193 -99.80 18.33 11.49
C MET A 193 -100.88 17.67 12.36
N ASN A 194 -101.56 18.43 13.23
CA ASN A 194 -102.71 17.91 13.99
C ASN A 194 -103.94 17.61 13.10
N LEU A 195 -103.94 18.06 11.84
CA LEU A 195 -105.03 17.81 10.88
C LEU A 195 -104.69 16.74 9.82
N LEU A 196 -103.47 16.20 9.77
CA LEU A 196 -103.05 15.25 8.73
C LEU A 196 -102.20 14.09 9.28
N GLN A 197 -102.68 13.42 10.32
CA GLN A 197 -102.23 12.05 10.62
C GLN A 197 -102.92 11.05 9.69
N ARG A 198 -102.23 10.62 8.62
CA ARG A 198 -102.07 9.22 8.17
C ARG A 198 -101.52 9.17 6.74
N GLY A 199 -100.22 8.95 6.63
CA GLY A 199 -99.55 8.60 5.39
C GLY A 199 -98.20 7.95 5.68
N THR A 200 -98.13 6.64 5.50
CA THR A 200 -96.95 5.78 5.65
C THR A 200 -95.82 6.20 4.71
N TRP A 201 -94.66 6.61 5.24
CA TRP A 201 -93.44 6.81 4.47
C TRP A 201 -92.33 5.87 4.96
N ASN A 202 -91.88 5.00 4.08
CA ASN A 202 -90.96 3.89 4.36
C ASN A 202 -89.51 4.36 4.11
N GLY A 203 -88.75 4.63 5.19
CA GLY A 203 -87.38 5.18 5.15
C GLY A 203 -86.25 4.15 5.26
N LYS A 204 -86.31 3.04 4.52
CA LYS A 204 -85.30 1.96 4.58
C LYS A 204 -84.43 1.88 3.31
N LYS A 205 -83.61 2.89 3.01
CA LYS A 205 -82.50 2.75 2.03
C LYS A 205 -81.23 3.59 2.30
N THR A 206 -81.23 4.57 3.21
CA THR A 206 -80.07 5.44 3.44
C THR A 206 -79.12 4.97 4.56
N ASP A 207 -79.59 4.13 5.48
CA ASP A 207 -78.82 3.64 6.62
C ASP A 207 -77.70 2.66 6.19
N THR A 208 -78.00 1.80 5.21
CA THR A 208 -77.05 0.79 4.72
C THR A 208 -75.83 1.38 4.02
N ASP A 209 -75.98 2.51 3.31
CA ASP A 209 -74.86 3.14 2.59
C ASP A 209 -73.94 3.94 3.53
N PHE A 210 -74.47 4.49 4.62
CA PHE A 210 -73.68 5.20 5.62
C PHE A 210 -72.75 4.25 6.39
N TYR A 211 -73.29 3.11 6.83
CA TYR A 211 -72.48 2.07 7.48
C TYR A 211 -71.46 1.43 6.53
N LYS A 212 -71.81 1.24 5.24
CA LYS A 212 -70.84 0.80 4.23
C LYS A 212 -69.73 1.83 4.02
N ARG A 213 -70.04 3.12 3.92
CA ARG A 213 -69.03 4.17 3.75
C ARG A 213 -68.13 4.30 4.97
N TYR A 214 -68.70 4.21 6.18
CA TYR A 214 -67.95 4.20 7.43
C TYR A 214 -67.04 2.97 7.55
N SER A 215 -67.55 1.77 7.19
CA SER A 215 -66.78 0.53 7.14
C SER A 215 -65.63 0.58 6.13
N ILE A 216 -65.87 1.13 4.93
CA ILE A 216 -64.82 1.32 3.92
C ILE A 216 -63.78 2.34 4.39
N PHE A 217 -64.18 3.42 5.06
CA PHE A 217 -63.25 4.42 5.59
C PHE A 217 -62.38 3.85 6.71
N THR A 218 -62.95 3.10 7.66
CA THR A 218 -62.19 2.45 8.74
C THR A 218 -61.27 1.35 8.21
N LEU A 219 -61.70 0.59 7.18
CA LEU A 219 -60.87 -0.40 6.50
C LEU A 219 -59.69 0.25 5.75
N ASN A 220 -59.91 1.37 5.07
CA ASN A 220 -58.82 2.09 4.39
C ASN A 220 -57.84 2.71 5.39
N LEU A 221 -58.33 3.23 6.52
CA LEU A 221 -57.47 3.75 7.58
C LEU A 221 -56.63 2.63 8.22
N SER A 222 -57.20 1.45 8.46
CA SER A 222 -56.47 0.30 8.99
C SER A 222 -55.47 -0.28 7.99
N MET A 223 -55.80 -0.29 6.70
CA MET A 223 -54.86 -0.70 5.64
C MET A 223 -53.69 0.29 5.50
N LEU A 224 -53.94 1.59 5.61
CA LEU A 224 -52.89 2.61 5.55
C LEU A 224 -51.95 2.54 6.76
N THR A 225 -52.48 2.34 7.97
CA THR A 225 -51.67 2.16 9.19
C THR A 225 -50.89 0.85 9.16
N CYS A 226 -51.50 -0.24 8.68
CA CYS A 226 -50.85 -1.53 8.49
C CYS A 226 -49.71 -1.44 7.46
N SER A 227 -49.93 -0.82 6.31
CA SER A 227 -48.90 -0.62 5.28
C SER A 227 -47.73 0.25 5.79
N SER A 228 -48.03 1.33 6.52
CA SER A 228 -47.02 2.17 7.16
C SER A 228 -46.20 1.41 8.21
N PHE A 229 -46.87 0.57 9.02
CA PHE A 229 -46.22 -0.29 10.00
C PHE A 229 -45.33 -1.34 9.35
N ILE A 230 -45.83 -2.04 8.32
CA ILE A 230 -45.08 -3.04 7.55
C ILE A 230 -43.85 -2.41 6.89
N SER A 231 -43.97 -1.25 6.24
CA SER A 231 -42.82 -0.56 5.65
C SER A 231 -41.77 -0.16 6.69
N LYS A 232 -42.18 0.29 7.88
CA LYS A 232 -41.25 0.62 8.97
C LYS A 232 -40.55 -0.63 9.51
N VAL A 233 -41.29 -1.71 9.72
CA VAL A 233 -40.72 -2.99 10.20
C VAL A 233 -39.77 -3.57 9.15
N LEU A 234 -40.15 -3.56 7.87
CA LEU A 234 -39.30 -4.05 6.78
C LEU A 234 -38.02 -3.22 6.66
N CYS A 235 -38.12 -1.89 6.77
CA CYS A 235 -36.96 -0.99 6.76
C CYS A 235 -36.00 -1.29 7.93
N LEU A 236 -36.54 -1.48 9.15
CA LEU A 236 -35.73 -1.85 10.31
C LEU A 236 -35.07 -3.22 10.16
N VAL A 237 -35.79 -4.22 9.62
CA VAL A 237 -35.24 -5.55 9.36
C VAL A 237 -34.16 -5.49 8.28
N MET A 238 -34.34 -4.70 7.21
CA MET A 238 -33.34 -4.50 6.16
C MET A 238 -32.06 -3.85 6.72
N LEU A 239 -32.19 -2.77 7.50
CA LEU A 239 -31.05 -2.10 8.16
C LEU A 239 -30.34 -3.01 9.16
N GLN A 240 -31.10 -3.84 9.89
CA GLN A 240 -30.54 -4.77 10.86
C GLN A 240 -29.80 -5.93 10.17
N THR A 241 -30.31 -6.43 9.04
CA THR A 241 -29.65 -7.45 8.22
C THR A 241 -28.37 -6.89 7.60
N ASP A 242 -28.41 -5.67 7.05
CA ASP A 242 -27.24 -5.02 6.46
C ASP A 242 -26.11 -4.79 7.48
N MET A 243 -26.44 -4.32 8.68
CA MET A 243 -25.48 -4.20 9.78
C MET A 243 -24.96 -5.56 10.27
N ARG A 244 -25.81 -6.58 10.29
CA ARG A 244 -25.42 -7.95 10.68
C ARG A 244 -24.48 -8.55 9.64
N ASP A 245 -24.73 -8.34 8.36
CA ASP A 245 -23.90 -8.85 7.27
C ASP A 245 -22.56 -8.10 7.22
N PHE A 246 -22.55 -6.81 7.53
CA PHE A 246 -21.33 -6.02 7.70
C PHE A 246 -20.46 -6.52 8.87
N LEU A 247 -21.07 -6.86 10.01
CA LEU A 247 -20.37 -7.36 11.20
C LEU A 247 -19.95 -8.84 11.11
N ASN A 248 -20.71 -9.66 10.37
CA ASN A 248 -20.43 -11.07 10.17
C ASN A 248 -19.53 -11.34 8.95
N ALA A 249 -19.18 -10.31 8.18
CA ALA A 249 -18.18 -10.43 7.14
C ALA A 249 -16.87 -10.91 7.79
N PRO A 250 -16.35 -12.10 7.43
CA PRO A 250 -15.08 -12.56 7.96
C PRO A 250 -14.02 -11.53 7.56
N ASN A 251 -13.26 -11.01 8.53
CA ASN A 251 -12.21 -10.03 8.29
C ASN A 251 -11.36 -10.45 7.08
N GLY A 252 -11.56 -9.78 5.94
CA GLY A 252 -10.80 -10.03 4.72
C GLY A 252 -11.63 -10.01 3.43
N SER A 253 -11.46 -8.94 2.64
CA SER A 253 -11.65 -8.88 1.19
C SER A 253 -13.07 -9.00 0.61
N ALA A 254 -13.65 -7.84 0.28
CA ALA A 254 -14.57 -7.75 -0.85
C ALA A 254 -13.77 -7.37 -2.10
N ASN A 255 -13.36 -8.37 -2.88
CA ASN A 255 -12.91 -8.18 -4.26
C ASN A 255 -13.50 -9.33 -5.09
N PRO A 256 -14.56 -9.10 -5.89
CA PRO A 256 -15.11 -10.13 -6.76
C PRO A 256 -14.52 -9.96 -8.17
N SER A 257 -13.49 -10.73 -8.50
CA SER A 257 -13.20 -11.21 -9.87
C SER A 257 -11.89 -11.99 -9.94
N LEU A 258 -11.95 -13.31 -9.75
CA LEU A 258 -11.85 -14.30 -10.83
C LEU A 258 -11.87 -15.69 -10.20
N ALA A 259 -12.78 -16.53 -10.69
CA ALA A 259 -12.87 -17.94 -10.36
C ALA A 259 -11.58 -18.67 -10.79
N GLY A 260 -11.28 -19.72 -10.03
CA GLY A 260 -10.02 -20.43 -10.11
C GLY A 260 -9.86 -21.32 -11.33
N ASN A 261 -8.64 -21.84 -11.44
CA ASN A 261 -8.45 -23.21 -11.88
C ASN A 261 -7.65 -23.93 -10.79
N GLU A 262 -8.30 -24.86 -10.10
CA GLU A 262 -7.68 -25.74 -9.12
C GLU A 262 -6.80 -26.78 -9.82
N LYS A 263 -5.64 -27.08 -9.24
CA LYS A 263 -5.24 -28.48 -9.08
C LYS A 263 -4.53 -28.63 -7.73
N ARG A 264 -5.19 -29.36 -6.83
CA ARG A 264 -4.68 -29.79 -5.52
C ARG A 264 -3.53 -30.78 -5.68
N GLU A 265 -2.55 -30.69 -4.79
CA GLU A 265 -1.92 -31.88 -4.21
C GLU A 265 -1.36 -31.58 -2.79
N ALA A 266 -1.85 -32.39 -1.84
CA ALA A 266 -1.44 -32.77 -0.49
C ALA A 266 -0.37 -31.99 0.33
N ASP A 267 -0.82 -31.50 1.51
CA ASP A 267 -0.33 -31.74 2.91
C ASP A 267 1.13 -31.42 3.33
N PRO A 268 1.53 -31.45 4.62
CA PRO A 268 1.02 -30.87 5.87
C PRO A 268 2.07 -29.96 6.57
N SER A 269 1.66 -28.88 7.23
CA SER A 269 2.36 -28.44 8.46
C SER A 269 1.45 -27.55 9.31
N GLN A 270 0.74 -28.19 10.25
CA GLN A 270 0.19 -27.49 11.40
C GLN A 270 1.30 -27.12 12.39
N SER A 271 1.18 -25.93 12.99
CA SER A 271 1.61 -25.70 14.37
C SER A 271 0.70 -24.65 15.02
N PRO A 272 0.01 -24.96 16.14
CA PRO A 272 -1.01 -24.11 16.74
C PRO A 272 -0.53 -23.50 18.05
N LEU A 273 -0.40 -22.18 18.13
CA LEU A 273 -0.36 -21.43 19.39
C LEU A 273 -1.05 -20.08 19.12
N GLY A 274 -2.28 -19.80 19.56
CA GLY A 274 -2.79 -20.03 20.91
C GLY A 274 -2.47 -18.78 21.73
N GLY A 275 -3.35 -17.77 21.64
CA GLY A 275 -3.09 -16.41 22.13
C GLY A 275 -3.02 -16.25 23.63
N LYS A 276 -2.71 -15.02 24.05
CA LYS A 276 -3.12 -14.44 25.33
C LYS A 276 -3.02 -12.92 25.29
N THR A 277 -4.16 -12.30 25.54
CA THR A 277 -4.40 -10.90 25.87
C THR A 277 -3.70 -10.57 27.19
N GLU A 278 -2.87 -9.53 27.23
CA GLU A 278 -2.59 -8.83 28.49
C GLU A 278 -2.75 -7.32 28.32
N SER A 279 -3.72 -6.84 29.07
CA SER A 279 -4.12 -5.46 29.32
C SER A 279 -3.10 -4.70 30.16
N ILE A 280 -2.64 -3.54 29.68
CA ILE A 280 -1.95 -2.56 30.53
C ILE A 280 -2.60 -1.18 30.37
N MET A 281 -3.54 -0.96 31.29
CA MET A 281 -3.90 0.26 32.01
C MET A 281 -3.41 1.63 31.50
N CYS A 282 -4.39 2.44 31.08
CA CYS A 282 -4.33 3.91 31.02
C CYS A 282 -3.96 4.55 32.37
N LYS A 283 -3.08 5.56 32.35
CA LYS A 283 -3.08 6.66 33.33
C LYS A 283 -3.29 7.97 32.58
N HIS A 284 -4.39 8.64 32.91
CA HIS A 284 -4.73 9.99 32.48
C HIS A 284 -4.23 11.02 33.50
N LEU A 285 -4.12 12.28 33.01
CA LEU A 285 -4.35 13.59 33.66
C LEU A 285 -3.09 14.44 33.99
N PRO A 286 -3.16 15.79 33.96
CA PRO A 286 -3.86 16.74 33.06
C PRO A 286 -2.93 17.73 32.34
N LYS A 287 -3.50 18.46 31.37
CA LYS A 287 -2.98 19.73 30.86
C LYS A 287 -3.28 20.88 31.83
N SER A 288 -2.31 21.78 32.04
CA SER A 288 -2.58 23.15 32.48
C SER A 288 -1.59 24.12 31.83
N GLU A 289 -2.15 25.18 31.25
CA GLU A 289 -1.49 26.30 30.59
C GLU A 289 -0.59 27.12 31.52
N GLN A 290 0.50 27.66 30.97
CA GLN A 290 0.94 29.02 31.27
C GLN A 290 1.78 29.59 30.11
N ARG A 291 1.24 30.63 29.45
CA ARG A 291 1.98 31.60 28.63
C ARG A 291 2.79 32.51 29.56
N LYS A 292 4.03 32.88 29.18
CA LYS A 292 4.56 34.27 29.08
C LYS A 292 6.10 34.33 28.92
N GLY A 293 6.55 35.30 28.11
CA GLY A 293 7.93 35.86 28.01
C GLY A 293 8.82 35.13 27.00
N ILE A 294 9.07 35.58 25.78
CA ILE A 294 9.74 36.80 25.25
C ILE A 294 11.19 36.98 25.75
N HIS A 295 12.10 37.09 24.76
CA HIS A 295 13.54 37.46 24.80
C HIS A 295 14.48 36.39 25.38
N SER A 296 15.68 36.13 24.86
CA SER A 296 16.43 36.62 23.69
C SER A 296 17.77 35.89 23.66
N SER A 297 18.37 35.80 22.47
CA SER A 297 19.81 35.82 22.20
C SER A 297 20.63 34.52 22.27
N ILE A 298 21.67 34.56 21.42
CA ILE A 298 22.96 33.84 21.44
C ILE A 298 22.93 32.56 20.59
N ASP A 299 23.30 32.66 19.31
CA ASP A 299 24.68 32.65 18.75
C ASP A 299 25.22 31.22 18.58
N SER A 300 25.35 30.81 17.32
CA SER A 300 26.54 30.21 16.67
C SER A 300 26.14 29.57 15.35
#